data_AF-A0A960EAR8-F1
#
_entry.id   AF-A0A960EAR8-F1
#
_cell.length_a   1.000
_cell.length_b   1.000
_cell.length_c   1.000
_cell.angle_alpha   90.00
_cell.angle_beta   90.00
_cell.angle_gamma   90.00
#
_symmetry.space_group_name_H-M   'P 1'
#
loop_
_entity.id
_entity.type
_entity.pdbx_description
1 polymer ?
#
loop_
_entity_poly.entity_id
_entity_poly.type
_entity_poly.pdbx_seq_one_letter_code
_entity_poly.pdbx_strand_id
1 'polypeptide(L)'
;MNTSPSNHSGRATVVLVDPTAPDGTTSLDALSDADDHVLLVVLTTGRASYALRERAHELGTSVTSAAWSYLERLAVGISRPGRVVGTIVAAGPDPAFELATVVAEHPTDRIVLPSSAARTDRMLSRRLARTTPVAVVSTALLSA
;
A
#
# COMPACT_ATOMS: atom_id res chain seq x y z
N MET A 1 -30.67 6.16 -21.24
CA MET A 1 -29.39 5.45 -21.35
C MET A 1 -28.86 5.28 -19.93
N ASN A 2 -29.10 4.13 -19.31
CA ASN A 2 -28.56 3.82 -17.99
C ASN A 2 -27.20 3.15 -18.18
N THR A 3 -26.12 3.87 -17.92
CA THR A 3 -24.82 3.23 -17.65
C THR A 3 -24.88 2.70 -16.23
N SER A 4 -25.21 1.42 -16.08
CA SER A 4 -24.95 0.70 -14.83
C SER A 4 -23.48 0.88 -14.45
N PRO A 5 -23.14 1.22 -13.21
CA PRO A 5 -21.76 1.20 -12.78
C PRO A 5 -21.26 -0.23 -12.93
N SER A 6 -20.14 -0.38 -13.63
CA SER A 6 -19.44 -1.65 -13.82
C SER A 6 -19.16 -2.22 -12.44
N ASN A 7 -19.95 -3.23 -12.06
CA ASN A 7 -19.86 -3.91 -10.79
C ASN A 7 -18.59 -4.77 -10.83
N HIS A 8 -17.42 -4.15 -10.72
CA HIS A 8 -16.22 -4.88 -10.39
C HIS A 8 -16.34 -5.23 -8.90
N SER A 9 -17.03 -6.32 -8.61
CA SER A 9 -17.09 -6.93 -7.26
C SER A 9 -15.74 -7.54 -6.84
N GLY A 10 -14.63 -7.06 -7.41
CA GLY A 10 -13.27 -7.50 -7.10
C GLY A 10 -12.88 -6.92 -5.75
N ARG A 11 -12.66 -7.80 -4.79
CA ARG A 11 -12.05 -7.43 -3.51
C ARG A 11 -10.61 -7.01 -3.80
N ALA A 12 -10.16 -5.95 -3.14
CA ALA A 12 -8.86 -5.36 -3.35
C ALA A 12 -7.76 -6.15 -2.65
N THR A 13 -6.57 -6.13 -3.22
CA THR A 13 -5.33 -6.41 -2.52
C THR A 13 -4.73 -5.08 -2.07
N VAL A 14 -4.66 -4.88 -0.75
CA VAL A 14 -4.07 -3.68 -0.14
C VAL A 14 -2.57 -3.91 0.01
N VAL A 15 -1.75 -3.03 -0.53
CA VAL A 15 -0.30 -3.17 -0.55
C VAL A 15 0.34 -1.97 0.14
N LEU A 16 1.00 -2.22 1.27
CA LEU A 16 1.85 -1.21 1.88
C LEU A 16 3.14 -1.09 1.06
N VAL A 17 3.52 0.14 0.71
CA VAL A 17 4.81 0.45 0.07
C VAL A 17 5.66 1.28 1.02
N ASP A 18 6.96 1.01 1.03
CA ASP A 18 7.91 1.66 1.94
C ASP A 18 8.95 2.47 1.15
N PRO A 19 8.86 3.81 1.11
CA PRO A 19 9.78 4.63 0.35
C PRO A 19 11.19 4.70 0.94
N THR A 20 11.44 4.09 2.11
CA THR A 20 12.75 4.11 2.79
C THR A 20 13.69 2.99 2.37
N ALA A 21 13.17 1.94 1.73
CA ALA A 21 13.95 0.79 1.33
C ALA A 21 14.26 0.85 -0.18
N PRO A 22 15.47 0.48 -0.64
CA PRO A 22 15.70 0.18 -2.06
C PRO A 22 14.80 -0.98 -2.52
N ASP A 23 14.48 -1.88 -1.59
CA ASP A 23 13.50 -2.96 -1.70
C ASP A 23 12.06 -2.50 -1.39
N GLY A 24 11.80 -1.18 -1.40
CA GLY A 24 10.54 -0.55 -1.00
C GLY A 24 9.32 -0.93 -1.83
N THR A 25 9.58 -1.66 -2.92
CA THR A 25 8.63 -2.21 -3.88
C THR A 25 8.50 -3.72 -3.80
N THR A 26 9.17 -4.44 -2.89
CA THR A 26 9.08 -5.91 -2.85
C THR A 26 7.68 -6.40 -2.57
N SER A 27 6.86 -5.59 -1.87
CA SER A 27 5.43 -5.87 -1.71
C SER A 27 4.68 -5.97 -3.04
N LEU A 28 5.18 -5.34 -4.10
CA LEU A 28 4.63 -5.48 -5.45
C LEU A 28 4.94 -6.84 -6.07
N ASP A 29 6.04 -7.50 -5.70
CA ASP A 29 6.42 -8.82 -6.22
C ASP A 29 5.47 -9.94 -5.74
N ALA A 30 4.73 -9.70 -4.65
CA ALA A 30 3.70 -10.61 -4.17
C ALA A 30 2.36 -10.48 -4.91
N LEU A 31 2.25 -9.52 -5.84
CA LEU A 31 1.09 -9.40 -6.72
C LEU A 31 1.14 -10.51 -7.77
N SER A 32 -0.01 -11.14 -7.95
CA SER A 32 -0.24 -12.22 -8.89
C SER A 32 -1.13 -11.75 -10.04
N ASP A 33 -1.32 -12.63 -11.01
CA ASP A 33 -2.23 -12.39 -12.11
C ASP A 33 -3.70 -12.33 -11.70
N ALA A 34 -4.06 -12.82 -10.51
CA ALA A 34 -5.41 -12.75 -9.98
C ALA A 34 -5.73 -11.43 -9.25
N ASP A 35 -4.71 -10.60 -8.97
CA ASP A 35 -4.90 -9.32 -8.29
C ASP A 35 -5.32 -8.25 -9.32
N ASP A 36 -6.60 -8.25 -9.66
CA ASP A 36 -7.20 -7.30 -10.59
C ASP A 36 -7.48 -5.94 -9.93
N HIS A 37 -7.71 -5.91 -8.62
CA HIS A 37 -7.93 -4.69 -7.86
C HIS A 37 -6.81 -4.49 -6.84
N VAL A 38 -6.00 -3.45 -7.00
CA VAL A 38 -4.85 -3.18 -6.12
C VAL A 38 -4.97 -1.78 -5.51
N LEU A 39 -4.81 -1.68 -4.19
CA LEU A 39 -4.72 -0.41 -3.48
C LEU A 39 -3.30 -0.23 -2.93
N LEU A 40 -2.53 0.68 -3.53
CA LEU A 40 -1.21 1.03 -3.03
C LEU A 40 -1.33 2.05 -1.90
N VAL A 41 -0.76 1.73 -0.74
CA VAL A 41 -0.80 2.58 0.45
C VAL A 41 0.60 3.00 0.82
N VAL A 42 0.84 4.31 0.96
CA VAL A 42 2.06 4.84 1.57
C VAL A 42 1.72 5.56 2.87
N LEU A 43 2.55 5.36 3.89
CA LEU A 43 2.43 6.06 5.16
C LEU A 43 3.28 7.33 5.11
N THR A 44 2.71 8.45 5.56
CA THR A 44 3.43 9.73 5.69
C THR A 44 3.94 9.99 7.10
N THR A 45 3.87 8.98 7.97
CA THR A 45 4.36 9.01 9.35
C THR A 45 5.59 8.11 9.52
N GLY A 46 6.25 8.24 10.68
CA GLY A 46 7.43 7.44 11.01
C GLY A 46 8.59 7.64 10.01
N ARG A 47 9.31 6.55 9.71
CA ARG A 47 10.49 6.58 8.84
C ARG A 47 10.16 6.93 7.38
N ALA A 48 9.02 6.48 6.88
CA ALA A 48 8.55 6.81 5.54
C ALA A 48 8.40 8.33 5.34
N SER A 49 7.97 9.06 6.37
CA SER A 49 7.93 10.52 6.37
C SER A 49 9.28 11.16 6.08
N TYR A 50 10.38 10.61 6.60
CA TYR A 50 11.72 11.17 6.39
C TYR A 50 12.17 11.02 4.94
N ALA A 51 12.05 9.82 4.36
CA ALA A 51 12.37 9.60 2.95
C ALA A 51 11.49 10.44 2.01
N LEU A 52 10.21 10.61 2.35
CA LEU A 52 9.30 11.46 1.59
C LEU A 52 9.65 12.95 1.73
N ARG A 53 10.21 13.40 2.86
CA ARG A 53 10.71 14.77 3.04
C ARG A 53 11.94 15.06 2.21
N GLU A 54 12.91 14.15 2.18
CA GLU A 54 14.08 14.27 1.31
C GLU A 54 13.64 14.39 -0.14
N ARG A 55 12.77 13.47 -0.58
CA ARG A 55 12.19 13.52 -1.92
C ARG A 55 11.40 14.80 -2.21
N ALA A 56 10.60 15.26 -1.25
CA ALA A 56 9.84 16.50 -1.37
C ALA A 56 10.76 17.70 -1.53
N HIS A 57 11.87 17.73 -0.80
CA HIS A 57 12.89 18.77 -0.90
C HIS A 57 13.56 18.77 -2.29
N GLU A 58 13.98 17.61 -2.78
CA GLU A 58 14.57 17.46 -4.12
C GLU A 58 13.63 17.93 -5.25
N LEU A 59 12.33 17.66 -5.09
CA LEU A 59 11.30 18.03 -6.06
C LEU A 59 10.74 19.44 -5.86
N GLY A 60 11.15 20.16 -4.81
CA GLY A 60 10.60 21.47 -4.46
C GLY A 60 9.09 21.44 -4.17
N THR A 61 8.59 20.39 -3.52
CA THR A 61 7.15 20.15 -3.31
C THR A 61 6.82 19.79 -1.86
N SER A 62 5.54 19.52 -1.57
CA SER A 62 5.09 19.06 -0.25
C SER A 62 5.34 17.56 -0.05
N VAL A 63 5.42 17.10 1.21
CA VAL A 63 5.55 15.66 1.53
C VAL A 63 4.39 14.85 0.94
N THR A 64 3.17 15.37 1.03
CA THR A 64 1.98 14.74 0.45
C THR A 64 2.08 14.64 -1.07
N SER A 65 2.52 15.70 -1.75
CA SER A 65 2.73 15.69 -3.21
C SER A 65 3.84 14.71 -3.62
N ALA A 66 4.92 14.63 -2.85
CA ALA A 66 5.98 13.65 -3.07
C ALA A 66 5.49 12.21 -2.86
N ALA A 67 4.60 12.00 -1.88
CA ALA A 67 3.96 10.71 -1.63
C ALA A 67 3.03 10.28 -2.79
N TRP A 68 2.21 11.20 -3.30
CA TRP A 68 1.40 10.96 -4.49
C TRP A 68 2.25 10.65 -5.72
N SER A 69 3.27 11.46 -6.01
CA SER A 69 4.19 11.21 -7.12
C SER A 69 4.92 9.86 -6.97
N TYR A 70 5.22 9.44 -5.75
CA TYR A 70 5.76 8.12 -5.46
C TYR A 70 4.78 7.00 -5.81
N LEU A 71 3.55 7.09 -5.31
CA LEU A 71 2.50 6.11 -5.59
C LEU A 71 2.12 6.05 -7.07
N GLU A 72 2.05 7.19 -7.77
CA GLU A 72 1.75 7.25 -9.20
C GLU A 72 2.80 6.50 -10.03
N ARG A 73 4.09 6.71 -9.72
CA ARG A 73 5.16 5.96 -10.42
C ARG A 73 5.04 4.45 -10.19
N LEU A 74 4.72 4.02 -8.97
CA LEU A 74 4.52 2.60 -8.68
C LEU A 74 3.27 2.05 -9.37
N ALA A 75 2.18 2.81 -9.38
CA ALA A 75 0.93 2.44 -10.03
C ALA A 75 1.14 2.22 -11.53
N VAL A 76 1.86 3.12 -12.20
CA VAL A 76 2.25 2.94 -13.60
C VAL A 76 3.07 1.66 -13.79
N GLY A 77 4.02 1.37 -12.89
CA GLY A 77 4.85 0.17 -12.96
C GLY A 77 4.07 -1.15 -12.84
N ILE A 78 2.95 -1.18 -12.12
CA ILE A 78 2.13 -2.39 -11.94
C ILE A 78 0.85 -2.41 -12.79
N SER A 79 0.61 -1.36 -13.57
CA SER A 79 -0.57 -1.22 -14.42
C SER A 79 -0.53 -2.20 -15.58
N ARG A 80 -1.68 -2.79 -15.89
CA ARG A 80 -1.85 -3.72 -17.01
C ARG A 80 -3.33 -3.85 -17.38
N PRO A 81 -3.67 -4.39 -18.56
CA PRO A 81 -5.07 -4.62 -18.95
C PRO A 81 -5.82 -5.44 -17.89
N GLY A 82 -7.01 -4.96 -17.51
CA GLY A 82 -7.86 -5.62 -16.50
C GLY A 82 -7.51 -5.29 -15.05
N ARG A 83 -6.34 -4.70 -14.76
CA ARG A 83 -5.98 -4.29 -13.40
C ARG A 83 -6.37 -2.84 -13.12
N VAL A 84 -7.16 -2.63 -12.08
CA VAL A 84 -7.50 -1.34 -11.48
C VAL A 84 -6.55 -1.08 -10.32
N VAL A 85 -5.83 0.05 -10.37
CA VAL A 85 -4.88 0.46 -9.33
C VAL A 85 -5.36 1.76 -8.67
N GLY A 86 -5.70 1.68 -7.39
CA GLY A 86 -5.93 2.83 -6.53
C GLY A 86 -4.69 3.17 -5.71
N THR A 87 -4.61 4.43 -5.27
CA THR A 87 -3.48 4.95 -4.48
C THR A 87 -4.00 5.70 -3.26
N ILE A 88 -3.38 5.48 -2.10
CA ILE A 88 -3.80 6.04 -0.81
C ILE A 88 -2.57 6.56 -0.07
N VAL A 89 -2.63 7.84 0.32
CA VAL A 89 -1.66 8.45 1.22
C VAL A 89 -2.27 8.48 2.62
N ALA A 90 -1.78 7.61 3.49
CA ALA A 90 -2.23 7.50 4.88
C ALA A 90 -1.35 8.37 5.79
N ALA A 91 -1.98 9.09 6.73
CA ALA A 91 -1.33 10.13 7.53
C ALA A 91 -1.59 10.00 9.03
N GLY A 92 -2.34 8.98 9.46
CA GLY A 92 -2.59 8.76 10.86
C GLY A 92 -1.36 8.35 11.66
N PRO A 93 -1.42 8.53 12.99
CA PRO A 93 -0.30 8.31 13.90
C PRO A 93 0.07 6.83 14.06
N ASP A 94 -0.82 5.91 13.65
CA ASP A 94 -0.68 4.48 13.85
C ASP A 94 -0.85 3.70 12.52
N PRO A 95 0.24 3.13 11.97
CA PRO A 95 0.23 2.36 10.73
C PRO A 95 -0.81 1.23 10.71
N ALA A 96 -0.98 0.52 11.83
CA ALA A 96 -1.90 -0.61 11.90
C ALA A 96 -3.36 -0.15 11.83
N PHE A 97 -3.67 0.97 12.48
CA PHE A 97 -4.99 1.57 12.45
C PHE A 97 -5.32 2.13 11.07
N GLU A 98 -4.40 2.87 10.44
CA GLU A 98 -4.60 3.42 9.10
C GLU A 98 -4.89 2.33 8.07
N LEU A 99 -4.10 1.26 8.06
CA LEU A 99 -4.33 0.13 7.17
C LEU A 99 -5.63 -0.61 7.49
N ALA A 100 -6.02 -0.73 8.76
CA ALA A 100 -7.30 -1.31 9.13
C ALA A 100 -8.48 -0.44 8.64
N THR A 101 -8.36 0.89 8.69
CA THR A 101 -9.35 1.84 8.15
C THR A 101 -9.51 1.67 6.64
N VAL A 102 -8.39 1.62 5.89
CA VAL A 102 -8.43 1.35 4.44
C VAL A 102 -9.16 0.03 4.16
N VAL A 103 -8.87 -1.02 4.93
CA VAL A 103 -9.54 -2.32 4.76
C VAL A 103 -11.02 -2.29 5.16
N ALA A 104 -11.43 -1.44 6.09
CA ALA A 104 -12.83 -1.27 6.46
C ALA A 104 -13.63 -0.51 5.39
N GLU A 105 -12.99 0.42 4.69
CA GLU A 105 -13.60 1.25 3.63
C GLU A 105 -13.64 0.54 2.27
N HIS A 106 -12.79 -0.46 2.07
CA HIS A 106 -12.66 -1.17 0.81
C HIS A 106 -12.81 -2.70 1.01
N PRO A 107 -13.70 -3.39 0.27
CA PRO A 107 -13.74 -4.85 0.27
C PRO A 107 -12.35 -5.39 -0.05
N THR A 108 -11.70 -6.07 0.89
CA THR A 108 -10.28 -6.49 0.77
C THR A 108 -10.14 -8.00 0.94
N ASP A 109 -9.31 -8.63 0.10
CA ASP A 109 -8.96 -10.05 0.18
C ASP A 109 -7.73 -10.30 1.05
N ARG A 110 -6.69 -9.48 0.87
CA ARG A 110 -5.43 -9.59 1.61
C ARG A 110 -4.72 -8.25 1.74
N ILE A 111 -3.90 -8.15 2.79
CA ILE A 111 -2.94 -7.07 2.99
C ILE A 111 -1.54 -7.63 2.71
N VAL A 112 -0.79 -6.95 1.85
CA VAL A 112 0.61 -7.28 1.57
C VAL A 112 1.52 -6.25 2.23
N LEU A 113 2.44 -6.74 3.06
CA LEU A 113 3.44 -5.93 3.74
C LEU A 113 4.82 -6.12 3.09
N PRO A 114 5.60 -5.03 2.92
CA PRO A 114 6.98 -5.11 2.46
C PRO A 114 7.84 -5.79 3.54
N SER A 115 8.99 -6.35 3.14
CA SER A 115 9.91 -7.03 4.04
C SER A 115 10.47 -6.06 5.10
N SER A 116 10.57 -4.78 4.73
CA SER A 116 10.96 -3.67 5.59
C SER A 116 9.86 -3.26 6.58
N ALA A 117 8.63 -3.78 6.51
CA ALA A 117 7.54 -3.38 7.40
C ALA A 117 7.87 -3.51 8.89
N ALA A 118 8.67 -4.50 9.28
CA ALA A 118 9.14 -4.66 10.65
C ALA A 118 10.07 -3.52 11.14
N ARG A 119 10.70 -2.78 10.21
CA ARG A 119 11.48 -1.57 10.51
C ARG A 119 10.58 -0.35 10.75
N THR A 120 9.38 -0.35 10.16
CA THR A 120 8.34 0.65 10.37
C THR A 120 7.62 0.43 11.70
N ASP A 121 7.11 -0.79 11.91
CA ASP A 121 6.54 -1.23 13.19
C ASP A 121 6.74 -2.76 13.30
N ARG A 122 7.53 -3.18 14.31
CA ARG A 122 7.86 -4.60 14.56
C ARG A 122 6.64 -5.48 14.85
N MET A 123 5.55 -4.89 15.32
CA MET A 123 4.31 -5.59 15.64
C MET A 123 3.23 -5.37 14.59
N LEU A 124 3.50 -4.67 13.48
CA LEU A 124 2.49 -4.28 12.49
C LEU A 124 1.63 -5.45 12.01
N SER A 125 2.29 -6.53 11.56
CA SER A 125 1.59 -7.73 11.07
C SER A 125 0.69 -8.34 12.12
N ARG A 126 1.17 -8.46 13.36
CA ARG A 126 0.43 -9.04 14.48
C ARG A 126 -0.73 -8.13 14.91
N ARG A 127 -0.55 -6.82 14.88
CA ARG A 127 -1.59 -5.84 15.22
C ARG A 127 -2.69 -5.86 14.17
N LEU A 128 -2.34 -5.85 12.88
CA LEU A 128 -3.29 -6.00 11.78
C LEU A 128 -4.08 -7.30 11.86
N ALA A 129 -3.40 -8.44 12.05
CA ALA A 129 -4.08 -9.73 12.19
C ALA A 129 -5.05 -9.80 13.38
N ARG A 130 -4.96 -8.88 14.35
CA ARG A 130 -5.91 -8.75 15.46
C ARG A 130 -7.03 -7.76 15.22
N THR A 131 -6.81 -6.75 14.37
CA THR A 131 -7.76 -5.65 14.13
C THR A 131 -8.54 -5.81 12.83
N THR A 132 -8.13 -6.71 11.94
CA THR A 132 -8.85 -7.04 10.71
C THR A 132 -8.97 -8.55 10.52
N PRO A 133 -10.09 -9.05 9.98
CA PRO A 133 -10.25 -10.46 9.62
C PRO A 133 -9.52 -10.84 8.31
N VAL A 134 -8.87 -9.88 7.65
CA VAL A 134 -8.20 -10.05 6.37
C VAL A 134 -6.81 -10.68 6.53
N ALA A 135 -6.44 -11.56 5.61
CA ALA A 135 -5.13 -12.21 5.62
C ALA A 135 -3.99 -11.18 5.46
N VAL A 136 -2.99 -11.25 6.32
CA VAL A 136 -1.79 -10.39 6.26
C VAL A 136 -0.61 -11.21 5.75
N VAL A 137 -0.11 -10.88 4.57
CA VAL A 137 1.01 -11.55 3.91
C VAL A 137 2.25 -10.66 4.02
N SER A 138 3.37 -11.21 4.50
CA SER A 138 4.65 -10.49 4.50
C SER A 138 5.56 -11.06 3.43
N THR A 139 6.16 -10.18 2.62
CA THR A 139 7.14 -10.59 1.60
C THR A 139 8.42 -11.19 2.16
N ALA A 140 8.76 -10.89 3.43
CA ALA A 140 9.87 -11.56 4.10
C ALA A 140 9.68 -13.08 4.23
N LEU A 141 8.45 -13.58 4.17
CA LEU A 141 8.11 -15.00 4.26
C LEU A 141 8.01 -15.68 2.88
N LEU A 142 8.07 -14.91 1.78
CA LEU A 142 8.02 -15.44 0.42
C LEU A 142 9.42 -15.72 -0.16
N SER A 143 10.47 -15.19 0.48
CA SER A 143 11.87 -15.37 0.07
C SER A 143 12.61 -16.48 0.84
N ALA A 144 11.92 -17.28 1.65
CA ALA A 144 12.47 -18.36 2.47
C ALA A 144 12.01 -19.72 1.94
#